data_AF-A0A7S1IN99-F1
#
_entry.id   AF-A0A7S1IN99-F1
#
_cell.length_a   1.000
_cell.length_b   1.000
_cell.length_c   1.000
_cell.angle_alpha   90.00
_cell.angle_beta   90.00
_cell.angle_gamma   90.00
#
_symmetry.space_group_name_H-M   'P 1'
#
loop_
_entity.id
_entity.type
_entity.pdbx_description
1 polymer ?
#
loop_
_entity_poly.entity_id
_entity_poly.type
_entity_poly.pdbx_seq_one_letter_code
_entity_poly.pdbx_strand_id
1 'polypeptide(L)'
;RLNETPKVQELRQRCNPYGDPGLQLGTLLQSRPQANVMALHNPPMAGIWCGIAEAVSPHPIAFSIVFSGGFSGLDLGNQIVYTGEGGLDADMGLLTEHQQLEQGNRALLRSMIEGSVVRVLRGTHRT
;
A
#
# COMPACT_ATOMS: atom_id res chain seq x y z
N ARG A 1 10.56 14.23 -13.58
CA ARG A 1 10.13 14.61 -12.22
C ARG A 1 8.82 15.38 -12.38
N LEU A 2 7.74 14.97 -11.73
CA LEU A 2 6.52 15.80 -11.67
C LEU A 2 6.87 17.07 -10.89
N ASN A 3 6.43 18.24 -11.35
CA ASN A 3 6.74 19.51 -10.71
C ASN A 3 6.19 19.52 -9.28
N GLU A 4 7.06 19.75 -8.29
CA GLU A 4 6.68 19.80 -6.88
C GLU A 4 5.93 21.11 -6.61
N THR A 5 4.61 21.01 -6.49
CA THR A 5 3.77 22.13 -6.05
C THR A 5 3.71 22.19 -4.52
N PRO A 6 3.41 23.35 -3.90
CA PRO A 6 3.23 23.45 -2.45
C PRO A 6 2.23 22.43 -1.90
N LYS A 7 1.15 22.15 -2.64
CA LYS A 7 0.15 21.13 -2.31
C LYS A 7 0.75 19.71 -2.27
N VAL A 8 1.67 19.39 -3.16
CA VAL A 8 2.37 18.08 -3.17
C VAL A 8 3.27 17.93 -1.95
N GLN A 9 3.95 19.00 -1.53
CA GLN A 9 4.79 18.97 -0.33
C GLN A 9 3.95 18.80 0.95
N GLU A 10 2.80 19.48 1.04
CA GLU A 10 1.85 19.33 2.13
C GLU A 10 1.32 17.89 2.21
N LEU A 11 0.88 17.30 1.09
CA LEU A 11 0.36 15.94 1.05
C LEU A 11 1.40 14.92 1.54
N ARG A 12 2.68 15.06 1.13
CA ARG A 12 3.77 14.16 1.54
C ARG A 12 4.03 14.15 3.05
N GLN A 13 3.72 15.22 3.76
CA GLN A 13 3.94 15.32 5.21
C GLN A 13 2.81 14.69 6.02
N ARG A 14 1.68 14.31 5.39
CA ARG A 14 0.55 13.71 6.09
C ARG A 14 0.82 12.24 6.33
N CYS A 15 1.03 11.86 7.59
CA CYS A 15 0.70 10.51 8.04
C CYS A 15 -0.82 10.34 7.92
N ASN A 16 -1.25 9.80 6.79
CA ASN A 16 -2.66 9.64 6.50
C ASN A 16 -3.02 8.14 6.43
N PRO A 17 -3.41 7.53 7.56
CA PRO A 17 -3.80 6.14 7.58
C PRO A 17 -5.05 5.88 6.73
N TYR A 18 -5.89 6.90 6.47
CA TYR A 18 -7.19 6.73 5.81
C TYR A 18 -7.31 7.37 4.41
N GLY A 19 -6.32 8.16 4.00
CA GLY A 19 -6.23 8.77 2.67
C GLY A 19 -6.85 10.15 2.61
N ASP A 20 -6.62 10.86 1.52
CA ASP A 20 -7.11 12.24 1.35
C ASP A 20 -8.65 12.23 1.25
N PRO A 21 -9.38 12.90 2.16
CA PRO A 21 -10.85 13.01 2.09
C PRO A 21 -11.35 13.64 0.77
N GLY A 22 -10.50 14.40 0.08
CA GLY A 22 -10.81 14.99 -1.22
C GLY A 22 -10.67 14.03 -2.40
N LEU A 23 -10.17 12.81 -2.20
CA LEU A 23 -9.95 11.85 -3.27
C LEU A 23 -11.17 10.92 -3.45
N GLN A 24 -11.68 10.83 -4.68
CA GLN A 24 -12.80 9.96 -4.99
C GLN A 24 -12.34 8.51 -5.20
N LEU A 25 -13.16 7.55 -4.75
CA LEU A 25 -12.97 6.14 -5.12
C LEU A 25 -12.94 6.01 -6.65
N GLY A 26 -12.01 5.20 -7.16
CA GLY A 26 -11.81 5.05 -8.61
C GLY A 26 -10.89 6.09 -9.25
N THR A 27 -10.30 7.01 -8.47
CA THR A 27 -9.26 7.92 -8.98
C THR A 27 -8.13 7.14 -9.65
N LEU A 28 -7.90 7.43 -10.92
CA LEU A 28 -6.85 6.79 -11.71
C LEU A 28 -5.49 7.43 -11.42
N LEU A 29 -4.49 6.57 -11.23
CA LEU A 29 -3.10 6.94 -11.05
C LEU A 29 -2.28 6.36 -12.20
N GLN A 30 -1.44 7.18 -12.80
CA GLN A 30 -0.58 6.80 -13.92
C GLN A 30 0.64 5.99 -13.46
N SER A 31 1.07 6.11 -12.20
CA SER A 31 2.31 5.47 -11.73
C SER A 31 2.45 5.40 -10.20
N ARG A 32 3.34 4.51 -9.72
CA ARG A 32 3.79 4.47 -8.31
C ARG A 32 4.30 5.83 -7.79
N PRO A 33 5.14 6.58 -8.52
CA PRO A 33 5.51 7.95 -8.15
C PRO A 33 4.33 8.90 -7.96
N GLN A 34 3.29 8.80 -8.80
CA GLN A 34 2.09 9.63 -8.61
C GLN A 34 1.36 9.26 -7.31
N ALA A 35 1.24 7.97 -7.00
CA ALA A 35 0.67 7.51 -5.73
C ALA A 35 1.46 8.03 -4.51
N ASN A 36 2.78 8.12 -4.60
CA ASN A 36 3.65 8.73 -3.59
C ASN A 36 3.38 10.23 -3.44
N VAL A 37 3.40 10.96 -4.55
CA VAL A 37 3.18 12.42 -4.62
C VAL A 37 1.81 12.81 -4.05
N MET A 38 0.80 11.97 -4.26
CA MET A 38 -0.55 12.16 -3.74
C MET A 38 -0.74 11.60 -2.32
N ALA A 39 0.32 11.11 -1.67
CA ALA A 39 0.29 10.50 -0.35
C ALA A 39 -0.73 9.35 -0.20
N LEU A 40 -1.00 8.64 -1.31
CA LEU A 40 -1.87 7.48 -1.32
C LEU A 40 -1.11 6.21 -0.96
N HIS A 41 0.16 6.13 -1.39
CA HIS A 41 1.08 5.05 -1.07
C HIS A 41 2.53 5.50 -1.23
N ASN A 42 3.28 5.62 -0.13
CA ASN A 42 4.63 6.20 -0.14
C ASN A 42 5.74 5.28 -0.71
N PRO A 43 5.87 3.99 -0.31
CA PRO A 43 6.98 3.12 -0.75
C PRO A 43 7.13 3.01 -2.28
N PRO A 44 8.30 3.22 -2.87
CA PRO A 44 8.43 3.18 -4.34
C PRO A 44 8.18 1.78 -4.92
N MET A 45 8.55 0.73 -4.19
CA MET A 45 8.50 -0.67 -4.64
C MET A 45 7.64 -1.58 -3.75
N ALA A 46 7.69 -1.40 -2.43
CA ALA A 46 6.97 -2.30 -1.52
C ALA A 46 5.46 -2.28 -1.79
N GLY A 47 4.85 -3.46 -1.71
CA GLY A 47 3.41 -3.62 -1.94
C GLY A 47 2.58 -3.10 -0.77
N ILE A 48 3.14 -3.03 0.42
CA ILE A 48 2.47 -2.61 1.66
C ILE A 48 3.10 -1.30 2.15
N TRP A 49 2.26 -0.30 2.43
CA TRP A 49 2.67 0.89 3.17
C TRP A 49 2.10 0.84 4.57
N CYS A 50 2.96 0.87 5.58
CA CYS A 50 2.59 0.88 6.98
C CYS A 50 3.35 1.95 7.77
N GLY A 51 2.85 2.27 8.96
CA GLY A 51 3.48 3.18 9.89
C GLY A 51 2.65 3.38 11.15
N ILE A 52 3.14 4.21 12.06
CA ILE A 52 2.40 4.62 13.25
C ILE A 52 1.54 5.83 12.88
N ALA A 53 0.26 5.76 13.21
CA ALA A 53 -0.65 6.89 13.18
C ALA A 53 -1.21 7.04 14.59
N GLU A 54 -0.57 7.87 15.42
CA GLU A 54 -0.84 7.95 16.88
C GLU A 54 -2.29 8.25 17.22
N ALA A 55 -3.00 8.99 16.35
CA ALA A 55 -4.43 9.27 16.50
C ALA A 55 -5.34 8.04 16.28
N VAL A 56 -4.80 6.95 15.75
CA VAL A 56 -5.52 5.71 15.42
C VAL A 56 -5.00 4.55 16.26
N SER A 57 -3.68 4.33 16.25
CA SER A 57 -3.05 3.22 16.94
C SER A 57 -1.66 3.61 17.43
N PRO A 58 -1.27 3.20 18.65
CA PRO A 58 0.10 3.35 19.13
C PRO A 58 1.06 2.35 18.47
N HIS A 59 0.55 1.40 17.68
CA HIS A 59 1.34 0.39 16.98
C HIS A 59 1.33 0.66 15.46
N PRO A 60 2.32 0.14 14.72
CA PRO A 60 2.30 0.20 13.26
C PRO A 60 1.08 -0.52 12.68
N ILE A 61 0.32 0.18 11.84
CA ILE A 61 -0.80 -0.35 11.07
C ILE A 61 -0.55 -0.17 9.58
N ALA A 62 -1.28 -0.92 8.75
CA ALA A 62 -1.21 -0.79 7.31
C ALA A 62 -2.08 0.40 6.87
N PHE A 63 -1.52 1.28 6.06
CA PHE A 63 -2.22 2.44 5.50
C PHE A 63 -2.77 2.13 4.10
N SER A 64 -2.00 1.39 3.30
CA SER A 64 -2.42 1.00 1.95
C SER A 64 -1.65 -0.19 1.41
N ILE A 65 -2.25 -0.87 0.43
CA ILE A 65 -1.61 -1.92 -0.37
C ILE A 65 -1.71 -1.61 -1.87
N VAL A 66 -0.77 -2.14 -2.66
CA VAL A 66 -0.81 -2.17 -4.12
C VAL A 66 -1.06 -3.60 -4.58
N PHE A 67 -2.15 -3.80 -5.32
CA PHE A 67 -2.50 -5.06 -5.96
C PHE A 67 -2.25 -4.94 -7.46
N SER A 68 -1.08 -5.35 -7.95
CA SER A 68 -0.68 -5.16 -9.36
C SER A 68 -0.28 -6.46 -10.08
N GLY A 69 -0.75 -7.62 -9.61
CA GLY A 69 -0.53 -8.92 -10.26
C GLY A 69 0.90 -9.49 -10.20
N GLY A 70 1.83 -8.82 -9.50
CA GLY A 70 3.23 -9.27 -9.38
C GLY A 70 3.45 -10.47 -8.44
N PHE A 71 2.43 -10.86 -7.68
CA PHE A 71 2.42 -12.05 -6.82
C PHE A 71 1.07 -12.76 -6.97
N SER A 72 1.03 -14.05 -6.62
CA SER A 72 -0.16 -14.91 -6.66
C SER A 72 -1.27 -14.37 -5.73
N GLY A 73 -2.00 -13.38 -6.21
CA GLY A 73 -3.19 -12.83 -5.58
C GLY A 73 -4.42 -13.13 -6.42
N LEU A 74 -5.59 -13.09 -5.80
CA LEU A 74 -6.87 -13.27 -6.49
C LEU A 74 -7.72 -12.02 -6.29
N ASP A 75 -8.18 -11.42 -7.38
CA ASP A 75 -9.14 -10.31 -7.33
C ASP A 75 -10.54 -10.85 -7.69
N LEU A 76 -11.46 -10.81 -6.73
CA LEU A 76 -12.86 -11.21 -6.86
C LEU A 76 -13.80 -9.98 -6.91
N GLY A 77 -13.24 -8.80 -7.20
CA GLY A 77 -13.97 -7.53 -7.25
C GLY A 77 -14.15 -6.92 -5.86
N ASN A 78 -15.14 -7.38 -5.09
CA ASN A 78 -15.39 -6.87 -3.73
C ASN A 78 -14.48 -7.50 -2.67
N GLN A 79 -13.82 -8.61 -3.00
CA GLN A 79 -12.87 -9.30 -2.15
C GLN A 79 -11.56 -9.49 -2.90
N ILE A 80 -10.46 -9.45 -2.16
CA ILE A 80 -9.14 -9.76 -2.69
C ILE A 80 -8.44 -10.74 -1.75
N VAL A 81 -7.70 -11.67 -2.35
CA VAL A 81 -6.71 -12.47 -1.65
C VAL A 81 -5.35 -11.84 -1.94
N TYR A 82 -4.80 -11.17 -0.94
CA TYR A 82 -3.52 -10.49 -1.04
C TYR A 82 -2.42 -11.30 -0.33
N THR A 83 -1.36 -11.61 -1.06
CA THR A 83 -0.19 -12.31 -0.52
C THR A 83 0.74 -11.30 0.16
N GLY A 84 1.26 -11.66 1.33
CA GLY A 84 2.19 -10.83 2.10
C GLY A 84 3.51 -10.57 1.36
N GLU A 85 4.32 -9.69 1.93
CA GLU A 85 5.65 -9.38 1.41
C GLU A 85 6.73 -10.36 1.91
N GLY A 86 7.82 -10.47 1.15
CA GLY A 86 8.96 -11.32 1.45
C GLY A 86 8.91 -12.69 0.77
N GLY A 87 9.96 -13.48 0.96
CA GLY A 87 10.08 -14.82 0.38
C GLY A 87 10.47 -14.86 -1.10
N LEU A 88 10.43 -13.73 -1.82
CA LEU A 88 10.84 -13.64 -3.22
C LEU A 88 12.35 -13.48 -3.33
N ASP A 89 13.00 -14.43 -3.99
CA ASP A 89 14.33 -14.28 -4.50
C ASP A 89 14.29 -13.31 -5.70
N ALA A 90 14.92 -12.16 -5.57
CA ALA A 90 14.91 -11.11 -6.59
C ALA A 90 15.65 -11.54 -7.88
N ASP A 91 16.60 -12.46 -7.78
CA ASP A 91 17.40 -12.94 -8.91
C ASP A 91 16.67 -14.07 -9.65
N MET A 92 15.94 -14.92 -8.94
CA MET A 92 15.18 -16.03 -9.54
C MET A 92 13.74 -15.65 -9.89
N GLY A 93 13.19 -14.59 -9.29
CA GLY A 93 11.77 -14.24 -9.43
C GLY A 93 10.84 -15.29 -8.83
N LEU A 94 11.34 -16.14 -7.92
CA LEU A 94 10.61 -17.23 -7.30
C LEU A 94 10.48 -17.00 -5.81
N LEU A 95 9.36 -17.47 -5.24
CA LEU A 95 9.20 -17.56 -3.80
C LEU A 95 10.02 -18.75 -3.30
N THR A 96 11.19 -18.48 -2.71
CA THR A 96 12.16 -19.51 -2.25
C THR A 96 12.21 -19.63 -0.74
N GLU A 97 11.74 -18.62 0.00
CA GLU A 97 11.88 -18.56 1.46
C GLU A 97 10.53 -18.36 2.17
N HIS A 98 10.45 -18.80 3.43
CA HIS A 98 9.29 -18.57 4.27
C HIS A 98 9.08 -17.08 4.56
N GLN A 99 7.89 -16.57 4.24
CA GLN A 99 7.48 -15.23 4.63
C GLN A 99 7.41 -15.12 6.15
N GLN A 100 7.87 -13.98 6.67
CA GLN A 100 7.88 -13.69 8.10
C GLN A 100 6.75 -12.74 8.48
N LEU A 101 6.21 -12.89 9.70
CA LEU A 101 5.19 -12.01 10.25
C LEU A 101 5.81 -10.72 10.81
N GLU A 102 6.41 -9.94 9.92
CA GLU A 102 7.15 -8.73 10.25
C GLU A 102 6.71 -7.56 9.35
N GLN A 103 7.18 -6.35 9.65
CA GLN A 103 6.97 -5.15 8.83
C GLN A 103 5.52 -4.99 8.31
N GLY A 104 5.32 -4.95 7.00
CA GLY A 104 4.00 -4.78 6.38
C GLY A 104 3.04 -5.93 6.70
N ASN A 105 3.54 -7.17 6.77
CA ASN A 105 2.72 -8.35 7.11
C ASN A 105 2.17 -8.24 8.53
N ARG A 106 3.01 -7.84 9.49
CA ARG A 106 2.57 -7.60 10.88
C ARG A 106 1.59 -6.44 10.97
N ALA A 107 1.80 -5.39 10.18
CA ALA A 107 0.92 -4.23 10.14
C ALA A 107 -0.47 -4.56 9.56
N LEU A 108 -0.55 -5.44 8.55
CA LEU A 108 -1.82 -5.96 8.04
C LEU A 108 -2.58 -6.76 9.11
N LEU A 109 -1.90 -7.67 9.81
CA LEU A 109 -2.50 -8.41 10.93
C LEU A 109 -2.99 -7.46 12.02
N ARG A 110 -2.20 -6.44 12.37
CA ARG A 110 -2.60 -5.45 13.38
C ARG A 110 -3.85 -4.69 12.94
N SER A 111 -3.91 -4.29 11.68
CA SER A 111 -5.06 -3.57 11.11
C SER A 111 -6.33 -4.42 11.16
N MET A 112 -6.23 -5.73 10.93
CA MET A 112 -7.34 -6.68 11.09
C MET A 112 -7.81 -6.74 12.56
N ILE A 113 -6.89 -6.87 13.51
CA ILE A 113 -7.21 -6.96 14.95
C ILE A 113 -7.89 -5.67 15.44
N GLU A 114 -7.40 -4.52 14.98
CA GLU A 114 -7.89 -3.19 15.42
C GLU A 114 -9.05 -2.65 14.57
N GLY A 115 -9.43 -3.34 13.49
CA GLY A 115 -10.48 -2.86 12.58
C GLY A 115 -10.09 -1.61 11.77
N SER A 116 -8.80 -1.36 11.59
CA SER A 116 -8.30 -0.23 10.79
C SER A 116 -8.50 -0.49 9.30
N VAL A 117 -9.06 0.50 8.58
CA VAL A 117 -9.26 0.39 7.13
C VAL A 117 -7.93 0.54 6.37
N VAL A 118 -7.77 -0.22 5.30
CA VAL A 118 -6.58 -0.21 4.44
C VAL A 118 -6.97 0.17 3.02
N ARG A 119 -6.33 1.19 2.45
CA ARG A 119 -6.57 1.58 1.04
C ARG A 119 -6.03 0.52 0.09
N VAL A 120 -6.77 0.24 -0.99
CA VAL A 120 -6.32 -0.67 -2.04
C VAL A 120 -6.11 0.11 -3.34
N LEU A 121 -4.89 0.08 -3.86
CA LEU A 121 -4.55 0.58 -5.18
C LEU A 121 -4.44 -0.62 -6.13
N ARG A 122 -5.37 -0.74 -7.09
CA ARG A 122 -5.33 -1.80 -8.10
C ARG A 122 -4.54 -1.35 -9.31
N GLY A 123 -3.50 -2.10 -9.67
CA GLY A 123 -2.83 -1.98 -10.95
C GLY A 123 -3.66 -2.65 -12.03
N THR A 124 -3.89 -1.97 -13.14
CA THR A 124 -4.49 -2.58 -14.32
C THR A 124 -3.41 -3.36 -15.09
N HIS A 125 -3.67 -4.63 -15.39
CA HIS A 125 -2.93 -5.26 -16.48
C HIS A 125 -3.27 -4.50 -17.76
N ARG A 126 -2.27 -4.17 -18.59
CA ARG A 126 -2.56 -3.91 -20.00
C ARG A 126 -3.15 -5.21 -20.55
N THR A 127 -4.45 -5.22 -20.78
CA THR A 127 -5.10 -6.18 -21.68
C THR A 127 -4.43 -6.14 -23.04
#